data_AF-A0AA88Y744-F1
#
_entry.id   AF-A0AA88Y744-F1
#
_cell.length_a   1.000
_cell.length_b   1.000
_cell.length_c   1.000
_cell.angle_alpha   90.00
_cell.angle_beta   90.00
_cell.angle_gamma   90.00
#
_symmetry.space_group_name_H-M   'P 1'
#
loop_
_entity.id
_entity.type
_entity.pdbx_description
1 polymer ?
#
loop_
_entity_poly.entity_id
_entity_poly.type
_entity_poly.pdbx_seq_one_letter_code
_entity_poly.pdbx_strand_id
1 'polypeptide(L)'
;LHNIDHILQQTIVTVTLKLSEGITRFALALRMELEIFLITEEAVVIRPKNEPGAVIDIPKGAFEEVAELQLMVLETKDVNEEEESGSILMTNVIDMSMSDEQQPHKSIDMKLPIHSKDKNDVLDMCILATSKEDLDGTDDWEIIEARPEESGNAVLFKIEHFSMYVSSSSPSS
;
A
#
# COMPACT_ATOMS: atom_id res chain seq x y z
N LEU A 1 15.49 -0.76 14.48
CA LEU A 1 14.61 -1.52 13.58
C LEU A 1 15.47 -2.32 12.64
N HIS A 2 15.31 -3.64 12.62
CA HIS A 2 16.04 -4.51 11.70
C HIS A 2 14.99 -5.07 10.75
N ASN A 3 15.00 -4.59 9.50
CA ASN A 3 14.48 -5.38 8.39
C ASN A 3 15.25 -6.72 8.42
N ILE A 4 14.54 -7.83 8.50
CA ILE A 4 15.18 -9.13 8.73
C ILE A 4 15.54 -9.79 7.40
N ASP A 5 14.75 -9.55 6.36
CA ASP A 5 14.99 -10.09 5.03
C ASP A 5 14.32 -9.27 3.91
N HIS A 6 14.87 -9.41 2.70
CA HIS A 6 14.30 -8.89 1.46
C HIS A 6 14.10 -10.04 0.49
N ILE A 7 12.84 -10.36 0.19
CA ILE A 7 12.51 -11.42 -0.76
C ILE A 7 12.08 -10.77 -2.07
N LEU A 8 12.80 -11.08 -3.15
CA LEU A 8 12.32 -10.79 -4.50
C LEU A 8 11.34 -11.88 -4.92
N GLN A 9 10.05 -11.56 -4.90
CA GLN A 9 9.04 -12.41 -5.51
C GLN A 9 8.97 -12.11 -7.01
N GLN A 10 9.10 -13.15 -7.83
CA GLN A 10 9.00 -13.05 -9.28
C GLN A 10 7.80 -13.87 -9.76
N THR A 11 6.76 -13.19 -10.23
CA THR A 11 5.63 -13.83 -10.91
C THR A 11 5.89 -13.81 -12.41
N ILE A 12 5.97 -14.97 -13.04
CA ILE A 12 6.16 -15.10 -14.49
C ILE A 12 4.81 -15.36 -15.15
N VAL A 13 4.28 -14.38 -15.86
CA VAL A 13 3.07 -14.51 -16.67
C VAL A 13 3.49 -14.80 -18.11
N THR A 14 2.98 -15.88 -18.70
CA THR A 14 3.21 -16.18 -20.12
C THR A 14 2.04 -15.69 -20.96
N VAL A 15 2.28 -14.72 -21.83
CA VAL A 15 1.30 -14.22 -22.80
C VAL A 15 1.53 -14.90 -24.14
N THR A 16 0.50 -15.55 -24.68
CA THR A 16 0.56 -16.19 -26.00
C THR A 16 -0.30 -15.41 -26.99
N LEU A 17 0.32 -14.86 -28.03
CA LEU A 17 -0.36 -14.17 -29.12
C LEU A 17 -0.38 -15.06 -30.37
N LYS A 18 -1.56 -15.18 -31.01
CA LYS A 18 -1.71 -15.77 -32.35
C LYS A 18 -1.74 -14.64 -33.37
N LEU A 19 -0.72 -14.58 -34.21
CA LEU A 19 -0.60 -13.63 -35.31
C LEU A 19 -0.77 -14.36 -36.65
N SER A 20 -0.98 -13.62 -37.74
CA SER A 20 -1.16 -14.18 -39.09
C SER A 20 0.02 -15.04 -39.56
N GLU A 21 1.22 -14.85 -38.99
CA GLU A 21 2.44 -15.61 -39.32
C GLU A 21 2.79 -16.73 -38.34
N GLY A 22 2.04 -16.90 -37.23
CA GLY A 22 2.31 -17.96 -36.25
C GLY A 22 1.94 -17.63 -34.80
N ILE A 23 2.42 -18.46 -33.87
CA ILE A 23 2.25 -18.27 -32.42
C ILE A 23 3.51 -17.62 -31.85
N THR A 24 3.36 -16.47 -31.21
CA THR A 24 4.43 -15.81 -30.45
C THR A 24 4.13 -15.91 -28.96
N ARG A 25 5.13 -16.26 -28.13
CA ARG A 25 5.01 -16.32 -26.67
C ARG A 25 5.93 -15.27 -26.04
N PHE A 26 5.40 -14.52 -25.10
CA PHE A 26 6.13 -13.58 -24.26
C PHE A 26 6.08 -14.08 -22.82
N ALA A 27 7.19 -13.97 -22.08
CA ALA A 27 7.22 -14.13 -20.64
C ALA A 27 7.37 -12.75 -20.02
N LEU A 28 6.37 -12.32 -19.25
CA LEU A 28 6.41 -11.12 -18.43
C LEU A 28 6.81 -11.55 -17.03
N ALA A 29 7.88 -10.97 -16.50
CA ALA A 29 8.29 -11.18 -15.12
C ALA A 29 7.91 -9.93 -14.32
N LEU A 30 6.88 -10.05 -13.49
CA LEU A 30 6.56 -9.07 -12.46
C LEU A 30 7.52 -9.31 -11.30
N ARG A 31 8.31 -8.29 -10.95
CA ARG A 31 9.17 -8.32 -9.77
C ARG A 31 8.51 -7.48 -8.70
N MET A 32 8.17 -8.11 -7.59
CA MET A 32 7.66 -7.45 -6.41
C MET A 32 8.69 -7.61 -5.31
N GLU A 33 9.04 -6.50 -4.65
CA GLU A 33 9.96 -6.50 -3.52
C GLU A 33 9.12 -6.64 -2.24
N LEU A 34 9.29 -7.76 -1.55
CA LEU A 34 8.66 -8.01 -0.27
C LEU A 34 9.63 -7.61 0.85
N GLU A 35 9.19 -6.71 1.72
CA GLU A 35 9.89 -6.32 2.93
C GLU A 35 9.35 -7.11 4.13
N ILE A 36 10.24 -7.74 4.90
CA ILE A 36 9.86 -8.54 6.07
C ILE A 36 10.33 -7.85 7.36
N PHE A 37 9.38 -7.62 8.26
CA PHE A 37 9.63 -7.00 9.56
C PHE A 37 9.20 -7.94 10.68
N LEU A 38 10.08 -8.14 11.67
CA LEU A 38 9.71 -8.87 12.87
C LEU A 38 8.91 -7.97 13.80
N ILE A 39 7.69 -8.40 14.08
CA ILE A 39 6.76 -7.76 15.00
C ILE A 39 6.80 -8.51 16.33
N THR A 40 6.80 -7.75 17.42
CA THR A 40 6.80 -8.27 18.79
C THR A 40 5.78 -7.49 19.63
N GLU A 41 5.72 -7.75 20.92
CA GLU A 41 4.91 -6.96 21.86
C GLU A 41 5.38 -5.50 22.02
N GLU A 42 6.59 -5.15 21.56
CA GLU A 42 7.16 -3.81 21.70
C GLU A 42 6.72 -2.86 20.58
N ALA A 43 6.75 -1.55 20.87
CA ALA A 43 6.41 -0.53 19.87
C ALA A 43 7.44 -0.49 18.73
N VAL A 44 6.97 -0.29 17.50
CA VAL A 44 7.82 -0.29 16.30
C VAL A 44 7.29 0.69 15.25
N VAL A 45 8.20 1.45 14.64
CA VAL A 45 7.88 2.42 13.58
C VAL A 45 8.49 1.97 12.27
N ILE A 46 7.65 1.56 11.32
CA ILE A 46 8.06 1.05 10.01
C ILE A 46 7.95 2.15 8.96
N ARG A 47 8.95 2.22 8.08
CA ARG A 47 9.00 3.10 6.92
C ARG A 47 9.33 2.26 5.69
N PRO A 48 8.36 2.03 4.79
CA PRO A 48 8.59 1.26 3.58
C PRO A 48 9.69 1.89 2.72
N LYS A 49 10.54 1.05 2.13
CA LYS A 49 11.65 1.50 1.29
C LYS A 49 11.15 2.17 0.01
N ASN A 50 10.11 1.61 -0.60
CA ASN A 50 9.55 2.06 -1.87
C ASN A 50 8.39 3.08 -1.69
N GLU A 51 8.11 3.51 -0.45
CA GLU A 51 7.23 4.64 -0.14
C GLU A 51 7.74 5.37 1.11
N PRO A 52 8.90 6.06 1.05
CA PRO A 52 9.59 6.58 2.24
C PRO A 52 8.84 7.69 2.98
N GLY A 53 7.83 8.29 2.33
CA GLY A 53 6.91 9.26 2.94
C GLY A 53 5.89 8.61 3.89
N ALA A 54 5.65 7.31 3.75
CA ALA A 54 4.75 6.56 4.60
C ALA A 54 5.37 6.23 5.98
N VAL A 55 4.51 6.13 6.99
CA VAL A 55 4.88 5.73 8.35
C VAL A 55 3.80 4.81 8.90
N ILE A 56 4.21 3.68 9.46
CA ILE A 56 3.34 2.74 10.18
C ILE A 56 3.85 2.69 11.62
N ASP A 57 3.11 3.25 12.56
CA ASP A 57 3.47 3.34 13.97
C ASP A 57 2.65 2.32 14.77
N ILE A 58 3.27 1.18 15.05
CA ILE A 58 2.68 0.05 15.77
C ILE A 58 2.95 0.26 17.27
N PRO A 59 1.90 0.48 18.09
CA PRO A 59 2.09 0.73 19.51
C PRO A 59 2.42 -0.55 20.29
N LYS A 60 3.02 -0.37 21.47
CA LYS A 60 3.29 -1.48 22.40
C LYS A 60 2.02 -2.26 22.74
N GLY A 61 2.11 -3.58 22.66
CA GLY A 61 1.02 -4.51 22.91
C GLY A 61 -0.10 -4.42 21.88
N ALA A 62 0.19 -4.00 20.65
CA ALA A 62 -0.69 -4.23 19.50
C ALA A 62 -0.73 -5.73 19.12
N PHE A 63 0.34 -6.46 19.44
CA PHE A 63 0.47 -7.91 19.21
C PHE A 63 0.98 -8.58 20.49
N GLU A 64 0.56 -9.83 20.71
CA GLU A 64 0.95 -10.64 21.86
C GLU A 64 1.99 -11.71 21.50
N GLU A 65 2.01 -12.13 20.23
CA GLU A 65 2.92 -13.15 19.72
C GLU A 65 3.93 -12.54 18.74
N VAL A 66 5.11 -13.15 18.68
CA VAL A 66 6.17 -12.73 17.74
C VAL A 66 5.89 -13.35 16.38
N ALA A 67 5.82 -12.52 15.35
CA ALA A 67 5.62 -12.96 13.97
C ALA A 67 6.20 -11.99 12.95
N GLU A 68 6.14 -12.38 11.69
CA GLU A 68 6.64 -11.58 10.57
C GLU A 68 5.49 -10.83 9.90
N LEU A 69 5.63 -9.50 9.84
CA LEU A 69 4.86 -8.64 8.94
C LEU A 69 5.48 -8.68 7.55
N GLN A 70 4.66 -9.05 6.59
CA GLN A 70 4.94 -9.03 5.17
C GLN A 70 4.38 -7.73 4.60
N LEU A 71 5.26 -6.88 4.09
CA LEU A 71 4.89 -5.58 3.51
C LEU A 71 5.35 -5.52 2.06
N MET A 72 4.40 -5.25 1.17
CA MET A 72 4.64 -5.05 -0.25
C MET A 72 4.19 -3.65 -0.66
N VAL A 73 4.97 -3.01 -1.52
CA VAL A 73 4.62 -1.72 -2.10
C VAL A 73 4.50 -1.90 -3.61
N LEU A 74 3.30 -1.63 -4.14
CA LEU A 74 3.03 -1.68 -5.58
C LEU A 74 3.12 -0.27 -6.16
N GLU A 75 4.06 -0.06 -7.08
CA GLU A 75 4.23 1.23 -7.77
C GLU A 75 3.01 1.55 -8.64
N THR A 76 2.42 2.73 -8.46
CA THR A 76 1.23 3.20 -9.22
C THR A 76 1.57 4.30 -10.23
N LYS A 77 2.86 4.58 -10.43
CA LYS A 77 3.33 5.69 -11.29
C LYS A 77 2.69 5.67 -12.68
N ASP A 78 2.60 4.50 -13.32
CA ASP A 78 2.06 4.34 -14.67
C ASP A 78 0.55 4.64 -14.75
N VAL A 79 -0.17 4.51 -13.63
CA VAL A 79 -1.61 4.84 -13.53
C VAL A 79 -1.82 6.36 -13.43
N ASN A 80 -0.84 7.08 -12.89
CA ASN A 80 -0.89 8.53 -12.80
C ASN A 80 -0.43 9.25 -14.08
N GLU A 81 -0.01 8.55 -15.15
CA GLU A 81 0.63 9.18 -16.34
C GLU A 81 -0.36 9.79 -17.36
N GLU A 82 -1.64 9.43 -17.35
CA GLU A 82 -2.68 10.01 -18.22
C GLU A 82 -3.30 11.29 -17.59
N GLU A 83 -2.44 12.21 -17.18
CA GLU A 83 -2.76 13.43 -16.42
C GLU A 83 -3.57 14.47 -17.23
N GLU A 84 -4.88 14.30 -17.35
CA GLU A 84 -5.78 15.42 -17.69
C GLU A 84 -6.02 16.28 -16.44
N SER A 85 -6.16 17.61 -16.59
CA SER A 85 -6.51 18.51 -15.48
C SER A 85 -7.79 18.00 -14.77
N GLY A 86 -7.69 17.74 -13.46
CA GLY A 86 -8.80 17.17 -12.67
C GLY A 86 -8.71 15.65 -12.41
N SER A 87 -7.66 14.97 -12.88
CA SER A 87 -7.46 13.53 -12.64
C SER A 87 -7.16 13.22 -11.17
N ILE A 88 -7.74 12.13 -10.65
CA ILE A 88 -7.43 11.61 -9.31
C ILE A 88 -6.01 11.03 -9.35
N LEU A 89 -5.18 11.46 -8.39
CA LEU A 89 -3.83 10.95 -8.20
C LEU A 89 -3.82 9.94 -7.05
N MET A 90 -3.05 8.86 -7.20
CA MET A 90 -2.89 7.83 -6.18
C MET A 90 -1.44 7.69 -5.76
N THR A 91 -1.19 7.42 -4.48
CA THR A 91 0.12 6.93 -4.02
C THR A 91 0.36 5.49 -4.44
N ASN A 92 1.55 4.96 -4.14
CA ASN A 92 1.75 3.52 -4.22
C ASN A 92 0.76 2.80 -3.30
N VAL A 93 0.36 1.59 -3.68
CA VAL A 93 -0.48 0.74 -2.83
C VAL A 93 0.44 0.06 -1.82
N ILE A 94 0.11 0.17 -0.54
CA ILE A 94 0.77 -0.57 0.53
C ILE A 94 -0.10 -1.78 0.88
N ASP A 95 0.42 -2.96 0.62
CA ASP A 95 -0.18 -4.23 1.00
C ASP A 95 0.55 -4.78 2.22
N MET A 96 -0.21 -5.12 3.26
CA MET A 96 0.31 -5.64 4.51
C MET A 96 -0.46 -6.89 4.92
N SER A 97 0.29 -7.91 5.34
CA SER A 97 -0.27 -9.11 5.94
C SER A 97 0.70 -9.70 6.97
N MET A 98 0.18 -10.39 7.97
CA MET A 98 1.00 -11.16 8.90
C MET A 98 1.19 -12.57 8.34
N SER A 99 2.40 -13.10 8.46
CA SER A 99 2.75 -14.47 8.06
C SER A 99 1.89 -15.56 8.71
N ASP A 100 1.30 -15.28 9.86
CA ASP A 100 0.44 -16.15 10.66
C ASP A 100 -1.02 -15.64 10.74
N GLU A 101 -1.38 -14.68 9.88
CA GLU A 101 -2.72 -14.10 9.76
C GLU A 101 -3.20 -13.31 11.00
N GLN A 102 -2.35 -13.09 12.01
CA GLN A 102 -2.73 -12.33 13.20
C GLN A 102 -3.08 -10.87 12.85
N GLN A 103 -3.95 -10.26 13.67
CA GLN A 103 -4.43 -8.90 13.48
C GLN A 103 -4.17 -8.06 14.73
N PRO A 104 -3.96 -6.73 14.60
CA PRO A 104 -3.68 -5.88 15.74
C PRO A 104 -4.82 -5.90 16.77
N HIS A 105 -4.50 -6.03 18.05
CA HIS A 105 -5.45 -5.87 19.15
C HIS A 105 -5.68 -4.41 19.55
N LYS A 106 -4.87 -3.50 18.99
CA LYS A 106 -4.96 -2.05 19.18
C LYS A 106 -4.83 -1.37 17.83
N SER A 107 -5.53 -0.25 17.66
CA SER A 107 -5.41 0.53 16.44
C SER A 107 -3.97 1.02 16.25
N ILE A 108 -3.46 0.88 15.03
CA ILE A 108 -2.13 1.31 14.60
C ILE A 108 -2.29 2.68 13.92
N ASP A 109 -1.38 3.61 14.21
CA ASP A 109 -1.36 4.91 13.54
C ASP A 109 -0.61 4.78 12.21
N MET A 110 -1.26 5.19 11.12
CA MET A 110 -0.66 5.21 9.79
C MET A 110 -0.65 6.61 9.21
N LYS A 111 0.42 6.87 8.46
CA LYS A 111 0.61 8.06 7.63
C LYS A 111 0.91 7.61 6.22
N LEU A 112 0.15 8.12 5.26
CA LEU A 112 0.49 8.00 3.84
C LEU A 112 0.78 9.39 3.26
N PRO A 113 1.78 9.52 2.39
CA PRO A 113 2.00 10.77 1.66
C PRO A 113 0.81 11.03 0.73
N ILE A 114 0.75 12.21 0.15
CA ILE A 114 -0.25 12.54 -0.87
C ILE A 114 0.49 13.03 -2.10
N HIS A 115 0.10 12.52 -3.26
CA HIS A 115 0.58 13.06 -4.52
C HIS A 115 -0.18 14.34 -4.85
N SER A 116 0.54 15.44 -4.99
CA SER A 116 0.00 16.68 -5.53
C SER A 116 1.07 17.44 -6.30
N LYS A 117 0.65 18.06 -7.41
CA LYS A 117 1.48 19.00 -8.18
C LYS A 117 1.63 20.34 -7.47
N ASP A 118 0.58 20.80 -6.79
CA ASP A 118 0.59 21.99 -5.94
C ASP A 118 -0.04 21.67 -4.59
N LYS A 119 0.74 21.84 -3.53
CA LYS A 119 0.32 21.54 -2.15
C LYS A 119 -0.86 22.38 -1.70
N ASN A 120 -1.12 23.52 -2.35
CA ASN A 120 -2.26 24.39 -2.07
C ASN A 120 -3.53 24.01 -2.84
N ASP A 121 -3.45 22.95 -3.66
CA ASP A 121 -4.44 22.64 -4.70
C ASP A 121 -5.11 21.27 -4.48
N VAL A 122 -5.07 20.74 -3.26
CA VAL A 122 -5.74 19.47 -2.94
C VAL A 122 -7.13 19.75 -2.38
N LEU A 123 -8.19 19.41 -3.12
CA LEU A 123 -9.58 19.62 -2.69
C LEU A 123 -10.06 18.50 -1.77
N ASP A 124 -9.89 17.26 -2.21
CA ASP A 124 -10.41 16.08 -1.54
C ASP A 124 -9.30 15.03 -1.39
N MET A 125 -9.30 14.37 -0.24
CA MET A 125 -8.33 13.34 0.13
C MET A 125 -9.08 12.19 0.80
N CYS A 126 -8.79 10.96 0.40
CA CYS A 126 -9.31 9.79 1.09
C CYS A 126 -8.28 8.68 1.14
N ILE A 127 -8.47 7.77 2.09
CA ILE A 127 -7.80 6.48 2.10
C ILE A 127 -8.79 5.45 1.62
N LEU A 128 -8.38 4.69 0.61
CA LEU A 128 -9.06 3.47 0.20
C LEU A 128 -8.37 2.31 0.92
N ALA A 129 -9.17 1.47 1.56
CA ALA A 129 -8.72 0.23 2.18
C ALA A 129 -9.57 -0.94 1.70
N THR A 130 -8.99 -2.11 1.51
CA THR A 130 -9.76 -3.30 1.15
C THR A 130 -10.45 -3.89 2.39
N SER A 131 -11.71 -4.29 2.21
CA SER A 131 -12.52 -4.85 3.28
C SER A 131 -11.95 -6.18 3.80
N LYS A 132 -12.34 -6.58 5.01
CA LYS A 132 -11.82 -7.79 5.65
C LYS A 132 -12.49 -9.02 5.04
N GLU A 133 -11.73 -9.75 4.22
CA GLU A 133 -12.04 -11.06 3.61
C GLU A 133 -13.21 -11.09 2.61
N ASP A 134 -12.92 -10.81 1.34
CA ASP A 134 -13.83 -11.17 0.24
C ASP A 134 -13.63 -12.63 -0.19
N LEU A 135 -14.64 -13.45 0.11
CA LEU A 135 -14.70 -14.87 -0.22
C LEU A 135 -14.78 -15.15 -1.74
N ASP A 136 -15.00 -14.12 -2.57
CA ASP A 136 -15.18 -14.23 -4.02
C ASP A 136 -13.98 -13.78 -4.85
N GLY A 137 -12.91 -13.32 -4.21
CA GLY A 137 -11.65 -12.95 -4.86
C GLY A 137 -11.67 -11.60 -5.58
N THR A 138 -12.67 -10.76 -5.32
CA THR A 138 -12.66 -9.34 -5.68
C THR A 138 -12.48 -8.50 -4.43
N ASP A 139 -11.44 -7.66 -4.39
CA ASP A 139 -11.23 -6.78 -3.24
C ASP A 139 -12.19 -5.59 -3.29
N ASP A 140 -13.18 -5.53 -2.39
CA ASP A 140 -14.03 -4.36 -2.21
C ASP A 140 -13.27 -3.27 -1.46
N TRP A 141 -13.12 -2.10 -2.10
CA TRP A 141 -12.44 -0.93 -1.53
C TRP A 141 -13.43 0.01 -0.83
N GLU A 142 -13.12 0.38 0.40
CA GLU A 142 -13.89 1.29 1.22
C GLU A 142 -13.10 2.56 1.55
N ILE A 143 -13.82 3.68 1.67
CA ILE A 143 -13.24 4.94 2.17
C ILE A 143 -13.21 4.88 3.69
N ILE A 144 -12.02 4.98 4.29
CA ILE A 144 -11.87 5.06 5.74
C ILE A 144 -11.63 6.49 6.22
N GLU A 145 -11.98 6.76 7.48
CA GLU A 145 -11.79 8.08 8.09
C GLU A 145 -10.30 8.43 8.19
N ALA A 146 -9.93 9.56 7.59
CA ALA A 146 -8.59 10.10 7.61
C ALA A 146 -8.62 11.60 7.83
N ARG A 147 -7.54 12.15 8.39
CA ARG A 147 -7.36 13.60 8.53
C ARG A 147 -6.06 14.04 7.84
N PRO A 148 -6.03 15.23 7.24
CA PRO A 148 -4.78 15.78 6.73
C PRO A 148 -3.78 16.06 7.86
N GLU A 149 -2.50 15.84 7.58
CA GLU A 149 -1.41 16.35 8.41
C GLU A 149 -1.38 17.90 8.35
N GLU A 150 -0.90 18.56 9.39
CA GLU A 150 -0.76 20.04 9.44
C GLU A 150 0.01 20.61 8.24
N SER A 151 0.95 19.83 7.68
CA SER A 151 1.75 20.23 6.53
C SER A 151 1.01 20.14 5.17
N GLY A 152 -0.16 19.48 5.14
CA GLY A 152 -0.95 19.21 3.94
C GLY A 152 -0.36 18.16 2.99
N ASN A 153 0.76 17.51 3.34
CA ASN A 153 1.49 16.61 2.43
C ASN A 153 1.19 15.12 2.65
N ALA A 154 0.32 14.83 3.61
CA ALA A 154 0.07 13.49 4.08
C ALA A 154 -1.31 13.41 4.72
N VAL A 155 -1.85 12.21 4.75
CA VAL A 155 -3.04 11.84 5.50
C VAL A 155 -2.65 10.94 6.66
N LEU A 156 -3.29 11.17 7.79
CA LEU A 156 -3.14 10.43 9.03
C LEU A 156 -4.44 9.69 9.30
N PHE A 157 -4.34 8.39 9.59
CA PHE A 157 -5.48 7.53 9.84
C PHE A 157 -5.10 6.41 10.80
N LYS A 158 -6.10 5.68 11.30
CA LYS A 158 -5.90 4.53 12.17
C LYS A 158 -6.37 3.27 11.44
N ILE A 159 -5.63 2.18 11.61
CA ILE A 159 -6.02 0.86 11.09
C ILE A 159 -6.22 -0.12 12.25
N GLU A 160 -7.17 -1.03 12.10
CA GLU A 160 -7.47 -2.09 13.08
C GLU A 160 -7.21 -3.50 12.50
N HIS A 161 -6.79 -3.57 11.25
CA HIS A 161 -6.42 -4.80 10.56
C HIS A 161 -5.36 -4.49 9.51
N PHE A 162 -4.56 -5.46 9.12
CA PHE A 162 -3.71 -5.35 7.95
C PHE A 162 -4.49 -5.75 6.70
N SER A 163 -4.27 -4.99 5.62
CA SER A 163 -5.01 -5.00 4.36
C SER A 163 -4.20 -4.20 3.33
N MET A 164 -4.80 -3.91 2.18
CA MET A 164 -4.26 -2.95 1.23
C MET A 164 -4.71 -1.53 1.55
N TYR A 165 -3.80 -0.56 1.40
CA TYR A 165 -4.04 0.85 1.67
C TYR A 165 -3.46 1.72 0.56
N VAL A 166 -4.25 2.69 0.11
CA VAL A 166 -3.79 3.71 -0.84
C VAL A 166 -4.42 5.05 -0.50
N SER A 167 -3.65 6.12 -0.63
CA SER A 167 -4.19 7.48 -0.56
C SER A 167 -4.53 7.96 -1.96
N SER A 168 -5.64 8.67 -2.08
CA SER A 168 -6.00 9.37 -3.30
C SER A 168 -6.26 10.85 -3.04
N SER A 169 -5.97 11.68 -4.04
CA SER A 169 -6.21 13.12 -4.03
C SER A 169 -6.73 13.60 -5.37
N SER A 170 -7.60 14.60 -5.35
CA SER A 170 -8.00 15.32 -6.57
C SER A 170 -7.45 16.76 -6.55
N PRO A 171 -6.84 17.23 -7.65
CA PRO A 171 -6.41 18.62 -7.78
C PRO A 171 -7.61 19.57 -7.85
N SER A 172 -7.41 20.83 -7.47
CA SER A 172 -8.43 21.86 -7.61
C SER A 172 -8.50 22.33 -9.06
N SER A 173 -9.73 22.52 -9.55
CA SER A 173 -10.03 22.76 -10.97
C SER A 173 -9.61 24.14 -11.45
#